data_AF-A0A1V4YSX3-F1
#
_entry.id   AF-A0A1V4YSX3-F1
#
_cell.length_a   1.000
_cell.length_b   1.000
_cell.length_c   1.000
_cell.angle_alpha   90.00
_cell.angle_beta   90.00
_cell.angle_gamma   90.00
#
_symmetry.space_group_name_H-M   'P 1'
#
loop_
_entity.id
_entity.type
_entity.pdbx_description
1 polymer ?
#
loop_
_entity_poly.entity_id
_entity_poly.type
_entity_poly.pdbx_seq_one_letter_code
_entity_poly.pdbx_strand_id
1 'polypeptide(L)'
;MSLTSNLNILILHAHWNNRGDEAAIRAMIDSLQSNLGITNIDMMVSSGKVSQFPYAEINLLNMYPSTIISYIDSLLCLFTLGRFSLTTYGKKYLACLKKSDIVIHAPGGPSIGDMYGGKLRDYPYLCRLLIVVFYGKPLFFYSPLVVSSLSKGL
;
A
#
# COMPACT_ATOMS: atom_id res chain seq x y z
N MET A 1 23.42 -17.21 -5.72
CA MET A 1 22.08 -16.85 -6.23
C MET A 1 21.22 -16.60 -5.01
N SER A 2 20.95 -15.33 -4.67
CA SER A 2 20.27 -14.97 -3.41
C SER A 2 18.83 -15.47 -3.43
N LEU A 3 18.37 -16.18 -2.39
CA LEU A 3 17.00 -16.69 -2.27
C LEU A 3 15.91 -15.60 -2.37
N THR A 4 16.28 -14.33 -2.17
CA THR A 4 15.39 -13.18 -2.11
C THR A 4 14.96 -12.62 -3.47
N SER A 5 15.66 -12.95 -4.57
CA SER A 5 15.35 -12.37 -5.89
C SER A 5 13.99 -12.77 -6.46
N ASN A 6 13.37 -13.82 -5.92
CA ASN A 6 12.05 -14.30 -6.32
C ASN A 6 10.88 -13.74 -5.48
N LEU A 7 11.15 -12.92 -4.46
CA LEU A 7 10.10 -12.35 -3.63
C LEU A 7 9.31 -11.29 -4.40
N ASN A 8 7.98 -11.39 -4.35
CA ASN A 8 7.06 -10.41 -4.90
C ASN A 8 6.56 -9.50 -3.78
N ILE A 9 6.82 -8.19 -3.90
CA ILE A 9 6.40 -7.20 -2.91
C ILE A 9 5.25 -6.38 -3.48
N LEU A 10 4.20 -6.20 -2.69
CA LEU A 10 3.15 -5.22 -2.95
C LEU A 10 3.27 -4.04 -1.98
N ILE A 11 3.53 -2.85 -2.50
CA ILE A 11 3.56 -1.61 -1.72
C ILE A 11 2.19 -0.93 -1.79
N LEU A 12 1.62 -0.57 -0.65
CA LEU A 12 0.34 0.12 -0.52
C LEU A 12 0.51 1.50 0.07
N HIS A 13 -0.37 2.41 -0.37
CA HIS A 13 -0.51 3.77 0.15
C HIS A 13 0.60 4.74 -0.26
N ALA A 14 1.24 4.50 -1.40
CA ALA A 14 2.29 5.37 -1.89
C ALA A 14 1.72 6.74 -2.28
N HIS A 15 1.95 7.75 -1.44
CA HIS A 15 1.62 9.16 -1.71
C HIS A 15 2.74 9.83 -2.49
N TRP A 16 2.95 9.38 -3.73
CA TRP A 16 4.13 9.75 -4.51
C TRP A 16 4.31 11.27 -4.73
N ASN A 17 3.22 12.03 -4.81
CA ASN A 17 3.30 13.46 -5.07
C ASN A 17 3.68 14.31 -3.84
N ASN A 18 3.80 13.70 -2.66
CA ASN A 18 4.40 14.33 -1.49
C ASN A 18 5.91 14.06 -1.50
N ARG A 19 6.74 15.12 -1.49
CA ARG A 19 8.21 14.97 -1.61
C ARG A 19 8.86 14.23 -0.45
N GLY A 20 8.29 14.31 0.76
CA GLY A 20 8.78 13.52 1.89
C GLY A 20 8.48 12.03 1.72
N ASP A 21 7.26 11.72 1.30
CA ASP A 21 6.80 10.36 1.02
C ASP A 21 7.55 9.74 -0.15
N GLU A 22 7.77 10.52 -1.21
CA GLU A 22 8.58 10.15 -2.37
C GLU A 22 10.00 9.76 -1.95
N ALA A 23 10.69 10.62 -1.20
CA ALA A 23 12.06 10.37 -0.76
C ALA A 23 12.17 9.10 0.10
N ALA A 24 11.20 8.90 1.02
CA ALA A 24 11.15 7.71 1.86
C ALA A 24 10.89 6.43 1.03
N ILE A 25 9.94 6.46 0.12
CA ILE A 25 9.62 5.33 -0.75
C ILE A 25 10.79 5.00 -1.69
N ARG A 26 11.48 6.01 -2.23
CA ARG A 26 12.69 5.83 -3.05
C ARG A 26 13.78 5.11 -2.27
N ALA A 27 14.13 5.61 -1.08
CA ALA A 27 15.12 5.00 -0.22
C ALA A 27 14.77 3.54 0.14
N MET A 28 13.48 3.26 0.36
CA MET A 28 12.99 1.90 0.59
C MET A 28 13.20 1.02 -0.65
N ILE A 29 12.76 1.43 -1.84
CA ILE A 29 12.93 0.67 -3.08
C ILE A 29 14.41 0.42 -3.36
N ASP A 30 15.24 1.46 -3.29
CA ASP A 30 16.67 1.38 -3.59
C ASP A 30 17.34 0.39 -2.63
N SER A 31 16.97 0.37 -1.35
CA SER A 31 17.47 -0.61 -0.38
C SER A 31 16.98 -2.03 -0.67
N LEU A 32 15.71 -2.21 -1.02
CA LEU A 32 15.16 -3.54 -1.38
C LEU A 32 15.89 -4.12 -2.61
N GLN A 33 16.20 -3.27 -3.59
CA GLN A 33 16.89 -3.67 -4.82
C GLN A 33 18.39 -3.92 -4.57
N SER A 34 19.10 -2.94 -4.01
CA SER A 34 20.56 -3.00 -3.87
C SER A 34 21.04 -3.96 -2.77
N ASN A 35 20.34 -4.00 -1.63
CA ASN A 35 20.77 -4.81 -0.48
C ASN A 35 20.16 -6.21 -0.47
N LEU A 36 18.92 -6.35 -0.97
CA LEU A 36 18.19 -7.63 -0.94
C LEU A 36 17.99 -8.24 -2.33
N GLY A 37 18.36 -7.56 -3.42
CA GLY A 37 18.21 -8.10 -4.77
C GLY A 37 16.75 -8.30 -5.21
N ILE A 38 15.79 -7.61 -4.59
CA ILE A 38 14.37 -7.76 -4.88
C ILE A 38 13.99 -6.90 -6.08
N THR A 39 13.47 -7.53 -7.13
CA THR A 39 13.11 -6.84 -8.39
C THR A 39 11.62 -6.84 -8.68
N ASN A 40 10.86 -7.78 -8.11
CA ASN A 40 9.42 -7.92 -8.38
C ASN A 40 8.61 -7.06 -7.41
N ILE A 41 8.37 -5.81 -7.79
CA ILE A 41 7.63 -4.85 -6.96
C ILE A 41 6.40 -4.34 -7.72
N ASP A 42 5.23 -4.52 -7.10
CA ASP A 42 3.98 -3.88 -7.46
C ASP A 42 3.71 -2.74 -6.47
N MET A 43 3.25 -1.58 -6.94
CA MET A 43 2.98 -0.44 -6.07
C MET A 43 1.63 0.20 -6.37
N MET A 44 0.78 0.30 -5.35
CA MET A 44 -0.45 1.09 -5.41
C MET A 44 -0.20 2.53 -5.00
N VAL A 45 -0.41 3.43 -5.96
CA VAL A 45 -0.23 4.86 -5.77
C VAL A 45 -1.55 5.51 -5.39
N SER A 46 -1.52 6.31 -4.33
CA SER A 46 -2.70 7.01 -3.79
C SER A 46 -2.91 8.41 -4.39
N SER A 47 -1.95 8.89 -5.18
CA SER A 47 -2.08 10.10 -5.98
C SER A 47 -2.61 9.79 -7.38
N GLY A 48 -3.36 10.73 -7.98
CA GLY A 48 -3.90 10.58 -9.34
C GLY A 48 -2.80 10.39 -10.40
N LYS A 49 -2.23 11.48 -10.93
CA LYS A 49 -1.12 11.40 -11.89
C LYS A 49 0.21 11.35 -11.15
N VAL A 50 1.01 10.33 -11.43
CA VAL A 50 2.38 10.19 -10.90
C VAL A 50 3.33 11.00 -11.77
N SER A 51 4.04 11.95 -11.19
CA SER A 51 5.12 12.69 -11.86
C SER A 51 6.49 12.17 -11.42
N GLN A 52 7.43 12.10 -12.36
CA GLN A 52 8.86 11.85 -12.05
C GLN A 52 9.14 10.50 -11.36
N PHE A 53 8.45 9.43 -11.77
CA PHE A 53 8.70 8.07 -11.27
C PHE A 53 9.90 7.43 -12.01
N PRO A 54 11.03 7.15 -11.34
CA PRO A 54 12.27 6.72 -11.98
C PRO A 54 12.41 5.19 -12.13
N TYR A 55 11.42 4.41 -11.69
CA TYR A 55 11.50 2.95 -11.61
C TYR A 55 10.65 2.32 -12.74
N ALA A 56 11.28 1.94 -13.86
CA ALA A 56 10.56 1.43 -15.03
C ALA A 56 10.01 0.01 -14.83
N GLU A 57 10.66 -0.75 -13.94
CA GLU A 57 10.37 -2.14 -13.61
C GLU A 57 9.23 -2.31 -12.61
N ILE A 58 8.86 -1.25 -11.90
CA ILE A 58 7.79 -1.29 -10.90
C ILE A 58 6.45 -1.09 -11.58
N ASN A 59 5.56 -2.06 -11.41
CA ASN A 59 4.21 -1.97 -11.94
C ASN A 59 3.33 -1.12 -11.00
N LEU A 60 2.76 -0.05 -11.56
CA LEU A 60 1.93 0.89 -10.83
C LEU A 60 0.44 0.51 -10.90
N LEU A 61 -0.17 0.39 -9.73
CA LEU A 61 -1.60 0.19 -9.57
C LEU A 61 -2.29 1.52 -9.27
N ASN A 62 -3.43 1.71 -9.91
CA ASN A 62 -4.36 2.77 -9.53
C ASN A 62 -4.95 2.50 -8.15
N MET A 63 -5.29 3.58 -7.46
CA MET A 63 -5.95 3.52 -6.17
C MET A 63 -7.28 2.74 -6.25
N TYR A 64 -7.43 1.77 -5.35
CA TYR A 64 -8.66 1.01 -5.14
C TYR A 64 -8.99 0.95 -3.64
N PRO A 65 -10.20 1.33 -3.18
CA PRO A 65 -11.29 1.92 -3.95
C PRO A 65 -11.01 3.39 -4.33
N SER A 66 -11.61 3.87 -5.42
CA SER A 66 -11.51 5.25 -5.93
C SER A 66 -12.82 5.86 -6.43
N THR A 67 -13.81 5.04 -6.77
CA THR A 67 -15.17 5.45 -7.19
C THR A 67 -16.24 4.82 -6.30
N ILE A 68 -17.45 5.38 -6.25
CA ILE A 68 -18.58 4.87 -5.44
C ILE A 68 -18.80 3.37 -5.68
N ILE A 69 -18.78 2.92 -6.94
CA ILE A 69 -18.92 1.50 -7.30
C ILE A 69 -17.79 0.66 -6.69
N SER A 70 -16.55 1.14 -6.71
CA SER A 70 -15.44 0.44 -6.09
C SER A 70 -15.48 0.45 -4.56
N TYR A 71 -16.13 1.42 -3.91
CA TYR A 71 -16.37 1.37 -2.47
C TYR A 71 -17.34 0.23 -2.12
N ILE A 72 -18.42 0.06 -2.89
CA ILE A 72 -19.33 -1.09 -2.72
C ILE A 72 -18.59 -2.40 -2.99
N ASP A 73 -17.78 -2.44 -4.04
CA ASP A 73 -16.94 -3.60 -4.37
C ASP A 73 -15.93 -3.91 -3.25
N SER A 74 -15.40 -2.90 -2.57
CA SER A 74 -14.49 -3.09 -1.45
C SER A 74 -15.18 -3.72 -0.23
N LEU A 75 -16.46 -3.40 0.01
CA LEU A 75 -17.26 -4.07 1.03
C LEU A 75 -17.47 -5.54 0.65
N LEU A 76 -17.84 -5.83 -0.60
CA LEU A 76 -17.93 -7.20 -1.11
C LEU A 76 -16.62 -7.97 -0.95
N CYS A 77 -15.50 -7.31 -1.24
CA CYS A 77 -14.16 -7.87 -1.06
C CYS A 77 -13.89 -8.21 0.41
N LEU A 78 -14.23 -7.33 1.35
CA LEU A 78 -14.14 -7.61 2.79
C LEU A 78 -15.02 -8.79 3.22
N PHE A 79 -16.29 -8.83 2.78
CA PHE A 79 -17.20 -9.94 3.08
C PHE A 79 -16.73 -11.27 2.52
N THR A 80 -16.05 -11.25 1.38
CA THR A 80 -15.45 -12.44 0.76
C THR A 80 -14.03 -12.72 1.27
N LEU A 81 -13.58 -12.06 2.33
CA LEU A 81 -12.26 -12.21 2.94
C LEU A 81 -11.11 -12.00 1.92
N GLY A 82 -11.25 -10.99 1.06
CA GLY A 82 -10.28 -10.65 0.04
C GLY A 82 -10.24 -11.58 -1.18
N ARG A 83 -11.21 -12.50 -1.31
CA ARG A 83 -11.20 -13.52 -2.38
C ARG A 83 -11.78 -13.02 -3.70
N PHE A 84 -12.64 -12.01 -3.67
CA PHE A 84 -13.41 -11.63 -4.84
C PHE A 84 -13.61 -10.12 -4.98
N SER A 85 -13.55 -9.65 -6.22
CA SER A 85 -13.84 -8.26 -6.61
C SER A 85 -14.43 -8.25 -8.03
N LEU A 86 -15.40 -7.38 -8.26
CA LEU A 86 -16.10 -7.19 -9.53
C LEU A 86 -15.48 -6.09 -10.39
N THR A 87 -14.88 -5.07 -9.77
CA THR A 87 -14.32 -3.92 -10.50
C THR A 87 -12.96 -4.24 -11.11
N THR A 88 -12.62 -3.57 -12.21
CA THR A 88 -11.32 -3.73 -12.88
C THR A 88 -10.15 -3.40 -11.95
N TYR A 89 -10.26 -2.33 -11.15
CA TYR A 89 -9.19 -1.94 -10.22
C TYR A 89 -9.10 -2.88 -9.01
N GLY A 90 -10.23 -3.34 -8.47
CA GLY A 90 -10.21 -4.32 -7.39
C GLY A 90 -9.67 -5.68 -7.85
N LYS A 91 -10.01 -6.15 -9.05
CA LYS A 91 -9.42 -7.37 -9.65
C LYS A 91 -7.90 -7.25 -9.83
N LYS A 92 -7.41 -6.11 -10.32
CA LYS A 92 -5.96 -5.85 -10.43
C LYS A 92 -5.28 -5.85 -9.07
N TYR A 93 -5.88 -5.18 -8.09
CA TYR A 93 -5.39 -5.18 -6.71
C TYR A 93 -5.32 -6.60 -6.13
N LEU A 94 -6.39 -7.40 -6.25
CA LEU A 94 -6.40 -8.78 -5.75
C LEU A 94 -5.43 -9.69 -6.48
N ALA A 95 -5.21 -9.48 -7.79
CA ALA A 95 -4.21 -10.22 -8.55
C ALA A 95 -2.79 -9.94 -8.03
N CYS A 96 -2.44 -8.68 -7.81
CA CYS A 96 -1.15 -8.30 -7.22
C CYS A 96 -1.03 -8.77 -5.76
N LEU A 97 -2.10 -8.68 -4.97
CA LEU A 97 -2.12 -9.20 -3.59
C LEU A 97 -1.87 -10.71 -3.57
N LYS A 98 -2.54 -11.47 -4.44
CA LYS A 98 -2.36 -12.92 -4.55
C LYS A 98 -0.92 -13.29 -4.92
N LYS A 99 -0.35 -12.57 -5.91
CA LYS A 99 1.02 -12.74 -6.39
C LYS A 99 2.06 -12.36 -5.33
N SER A 100 1.78 -11.35 -4.52
CA SER A 100 2.73 -10.84 -3.52
C SER A 100 3.02 -11.89 -2.43
N ASP A 101 4.28 -12.03 -2.07
CA ASP A 101 4.72 -12.80 -0.92
C ASP A 101 4.66 -11.93 0.35
N ILE A 102 4.90 -10.62 0.19
CA ILE A 102 4.91 -9.63 1.26
C ILE A 102 4.16 -8.37 0.82
N VAL A 103 3.41 -7.78 1.75
CA VAL A 103 2.78 -6.48 1.58
C VAL A 103 3.44 -5.46 2.50
N ILE A 104 3.75 -4.29 1.97
CA ILE A 104 4.33 -3.17 2.72
C ILE A 104 3.39 -1.98 2.65
N HIS A 105 2.96 -1.46 3.79
CA HIS A 105 2.38 -0.14 3.87
C HIS A 105 3.49 0.90 3.89
N ALA A 106 3.56 1.75 2.86
CA ALA A 106 4.54 2.83 2.77
C ALA A 106 3.94 4.08 2.10
N PRO A 107 4.18 5.28 2.65
CA PRO A 107 4.92 5.57 3.87
C PRO A 107 4.01 5.53 5.10
N GLY A 108 4.55 5.08 6.22
CA GLY A 108 3.85 4.89 7.51
C GLY A 108 3.74 6.17 8.34
N GLY A 109 3.43 7.31 7.72
CA GLY A 109 3.10 8.54 8.45
C GLY A 109 1.70 8.50 9.08
N PRO A 110 1.32 9.49 9.91
CA PRO A 110 -0.01 9.57 10.52
C PRO A 110 -1.08 9.80 9.44
N SER A 111 -1.49 8.73 8.76
CA SER A 111 -2.50 8.74 7.70
C SER A 111 -3.83 8.16 8.18
N ILE A 112 -3.87 7.71 9.43
CA ILE A 112 -5.01 7.13 10.13
C ILE A 112 -5.12 7.91 11.44
N GLY A 113 -6.26 8.55 11.69
CA GLY A 113 -6.48 9.33 12.90
C GLY A 113 -7.33 10.58 12.70
N ASP A 114 -7.83 11.11 13.81
CA ASP A 114 -8.83 12.18 13.86
C ASP A 114 -8.44 13.45 13.08
N MET A 115 -7.13 13.72 12.94
CA MET A 115 -6.63 14.90 12.22
C MET A 115 -6.65 14.77 10.69
N TYR A 116 -6.71 13.56 10.13
CA TYR A 116 -6.53 13.34 8.69
C TYR A 116 -7.78 12.82 7.97
N GLY A 117 -8.80 12.33 8.70
CA GLY A 117 -9.97 11.79 8.02
C GLY A 117 -11.30 11.62 8.75
N GLY A 118 -11.36 11.68 10.08
CA GLY A 118 -12.61 11.34 10.79
C GLY A 118 -13.20 9.97 10.38
N LYS A 119 -14.46 9.71 10.76
CA LYS A 119 -15.06 8.36 10.69
C LYS A 119 -15.15 7.70 9.29
N LEU A 120 -14.99 8.43 8.18
CA LEU A 120 -15.24 7.92 6.81
C LEU A 120 -14.09 8.08 5.81
N ARG A 121 -13.15 9.03 5.97
CA ARG A 121 -12.04 9.19 5.01
C ARG A 121 -10.90 8.19 5.23
N ASP A 122 -10.82 7.58 6.41
CA ASP A 122 -9.84 6.53 6.71
C ASP A 122 -10.25 5.16 6.15
N TYR A 123 -11.53 5.01 5.73
CA TYR A 123 -12.06 3.77 5.17
C TYR A 123 -11.19 3.16 4.05
N PRO A 124 -10.79 3.87 2.98
CA PRO A 124 -10.00 3.28 1.91
C PRO A 124 -8.63 2.76 2.41
N TYR A 125 -8.05 3.40 3.42
CA TYR A 125 -6.81 2.94 4.07
C TYR A 125 -7.04 1.66 4.85
N LEU A 126 -8.00 1.70 5.77
CA LEU A 126 -8.32 0.58 6.65
C LEU A 126 -8.79 -0.63 5.84
N CYS A 127 -9.65 -0.43 4.84
CA CYS A 127 -10.18 -1.47 3.99
C CYS A 127 -9.07 -2.26 3.29
N ARG A 128 -8.08 -1.58 2.70
CA ARG A 128 -6.94 -2.27 2.05
C ARG A 128 -6.12 -3.08 3.04
N LEU A 129 -5.83 -2.53 4.21
CA LEU A 129 -5.08 -3.25 5.25
C LEU A 129 -5.87 -4.47 5.77
N LEU A 130 -7.18 -4.31 5.99
CA LEU A 130 -8.06 -5.39 6.42
C LEU A 130 -8.16 -6.49 5.35
N ILE A 131 -8.26 -6.14 4.06
CA ILE A 131 -8.25 -7.13 2.97
C ILE A 131 -6.95 -7.93 2.99
N VAL A 132 -5.79 -7.29 3.20
CA VAL A 132 -4.48 -7.98 3.31
C VAL A 132 -4.48 -8.95 4.49
N VAL A 133 -4.95 -8.50 5.65
CA VAL A 133 -5.03 -9.32 6.88
C VAL A 133 -5.97 -10.50 6.69
N PHE A 134 -7.16 -10.30 6.12
CA PHE A 134 -8.12 -11.37 5.85
C PHE A 134 -7.64 -12.35 4.78
N TYR A 135 -6.87 -11.88 3.80
CA TYR A 135 -6.22 -12.74 2.83
C TYR A 135 -5.08 -13.57 3.44
N GLY A 136 -4.52 -13.13 4.58
CA GLY A 136 -3.46 -13.82 5.30
C GLY A 136 -2.05 -13.55 4.76
N LYS A 137 -1.80 -12.40 4.14
CA LYS A 137 -0.46 -12.02 3.68
C LYS A 137 0.35 -11.34 4.78
N PRO A 138 1.67 -11.60 4.87
CA PRO A 138 2.57 -10.84 5.74
C PRO A 138 2.51 -9.34 5.42
N LEU A 139 2.16 -8.52 6.43
CA LEU A 139 2.00 -7.08 6.31
C LEU A 139 3.04 -6.35 7.17
N PHE A 140 3.82 -5.48 6.55
CA PHE A 140 4.83 -4.64 7.22
C PHE A 140 4.48 -3.16 7.10
N PHE A 141 4.85 -2.38 8.10
CA PHE A 141 4.64 -0.93 8.14
C PHE A 141 6.02 -0.26 7.99
N TYR A 142 6.24 0.42 6.86
CA TYR A 142 7.45 1.19 6.62
C TYR A 142 7.19 2.66 6.99
N SER A 143 7.50 3.04 8.22
CA SER A 143 7.30 4.41 8.72
C SER A 143 8.63 5.17 8.83
N PRO A 144 8.78 6.32 8.16
CA PRO A 144 9.92 7.21 8.40
C PRO A 144 9.82 7.96 9.75
N LEU A 145 8.63 8.05 10.36
CA LEU A 145 8.37 8.77 11.61
C LEU A 145 7.17 8.16 12.37
N VAL A 146 7.44 7.50 13.50
CA VAL A 146 6.45 7.25 14.55
C VAL A 146 6.52 8.40 15.55
N VAL A 147 5.76 9.48 15.33
CA VAL A 147 5.58 10.49 16.39
C VAL A 147 4.57 9.93 17.38
N SER A 148 5.07 9.32 18.47
CA SER A 148 4.23 9.03 19.62
C SER A 148 3.88 10.35 20.33
N SER A 149 2.70 10.90 20.08
CA SER A 149 2.15 11.92 20.96
C SER A 149 1.56 11.25 22.21
N LEU A 150 2.43 10.67 23.05
CA LEU A 150 2.13 10.31 24.42
C LEU A 150 3.04 11.13 25.32
N SER A 151 2.75 12.43 25.39
CA SER A 151 3.34 13.35 26.36
C SER A 151 2.42 14.56 26.56
N LYS A 152 1.21 14.30 27.09
CA LYS A 152 0.47 15.29 27.90
C LYS A 152 -0.28 14.53 28.99
N GLY A 153 0.27 14.54 30.20
CA GLY A 153 -0.31 13.89 31.37
C GLY A 153 0.70 13.58 32.48
N LEU A 154 1.57 14.54 32.81
CA LEU A 154 2.18 14.68 34.14
C LEU A 154 1.76 16.05 34.69
#